data_AF-A0A2H5VE33-F1
#
_entry.id   AF-A0A2H5VE33-F1
#
_cell.length_a   1.000
_cell.length_b   1.000
_cell.length_c   1.000
_cell.angle_alpha   90.00
_cell.angle_beta   90.00
_cell.angle_gamma   90.00
#
_symmetry.space_group_name_H-M   'P 1'
#
loop_
_entity.id
_entity.type
_entity.pdbx_description
1 polymer ?
#
loop_
_entity_poly.entity_id
_entity_poly.type
_entity_poly.pdbx_seq_one_letter_code
_entity_poly.pdbx_strand_id
1 'polypeptide(L)'
;MIIRYFFLSFLFSLILFFLILGAPALFTSSYIILNPYTFKGGGSLGYKFGYIGSLILLISMLYSFKISSKDKRKWLNLHCNLSIVGSLLILIHSGFPFSFTFFNPFEHIKLGLGFEGLVGVQGLATWFTIFVLISGIFGKYLYGKFFLSKIFKVWLDFHVTLTGGLYVTGLFHLIISVFLKHTSAI
;
A
#
# COMPACT_ATOMS: atom_id res chain seq x y z
N MET A 1 -10.03 -17.06 -13.60
CA MET A 1 -9.47 -15.84 -14.22
C MET A 1 -10.39 -14.63 -14.04
N ILE A 2 -11.67 -14.73 -14.41
CA ILE A 2 -12.67 -13.64 -14.27
C ILE A 2 -12.80 -13.14 -12.82
N ILE A 3 -12.94 -14.04 -11.85
CA ILE A 3 -13.08 -13.68 -10.41
C ILE A 3 -11.91 -12.83 -9.91
N ARG A 4 -10.67 -13.16 -10.33
CA ARG A 4 -9.47 -12.42 -9.94
C ARG A 4 -9.48 -11.00 -10.49
N TYR A 5 -9.86 -10.82 -11.75
CA TYR A 5 -9.95 -9.49 -12.36
C TYR A 5 -11.06 -8.67 -11.73
N PHE A 6 -12.23 -9.28 -11.49
CA PHE A 6 -13.32 -8.64 -10.77
C PHE A 6 -12.88 -8.16 -9.38
N PHE A 7 -12.24 -9.03 -8.60
CA PHE A 7 -11.74 -8.66 -7.27
C PHE A 7 -10.71 -7.52 -7.32
N LEU A 8 -9.74 -7.58 -8.25
CA LEU A 8 -8.75 -6.52 -8.42
C LEU A 8 -9.38 -5.19 -8.85
N SER A 9 -10.34 -5.22 -9.77
CA SER A 9 -11.07 -4.03 -10.20
C SER A 9 -11.90 -3.44 -9.07
N PHE A 10 -12.60 -4.28 -8.29
CA PHE A 10 -13.35 -3.85 -7.12
C PHE A 10 -12.45 -3.18 -6.08
N LEU A 11 -11.32 -3.82 -5.75
CA LEU A 11 -10.35 -3.29 -4.80
C LEU A 11 -9.72 -1.98 -5.30
N PHE A 12 -9.40 -1.91 -6.61
CA PHE A 12 -8.91 -0.68 -7.25
C PHE A 12 -9.91 0.46 -7.06
N SER A 13 -11.17 0.23 -7.39
CA SER A 13 -12.24 1.22 -7.31
C SER A 13 -12.47 1.70 -5.88
N LEU A 14 -12.48 0.79 -4.89
CA LEU A 14 -12.65 1.18 -3.49
C LEU A 14 -11.48 2.04 -2.99
N ILE A 15 -10.24 1.64 -3.27
CA ILE A 15 -9.07 2.42 -2.85
C ILE A 15 -9.08 3.79 -3.52
N LEU A 16 -9.39 3.84 -4.83
CA LEU A 16 -9.50 5.11 -5.56
C LEU A 16 -10.59 6.01 -4.95
N PHE A 17 -11.75 5.44 -4.63
CA PHE A 17 -12.84 6.17 -3.99
C PHE A 17 -12.40 6.79 -2.65
N PHE A 18 -11.77 6.02 -1.76
CA PHE A 18 -11.29 6.56 -0.48
C PHE A 18 -10.15 7.57 -0.63
N LEU A 19 -9.27 7.40 -1.63
CA LEU A 19 -8.26 8.42 -1.93
C LEU A 19 -8.92 9.72 -2.41
N ILE A 20 -9.93 9.66 -3.28
CA ILE A 20 -10.68 10.85 -3.71
C ILE A 20 -11.32 11.55 -2.51
N LEU A 21 -11.95 10.80 -1.59
CA LEU A 21 -12.51 11.36 -0.35
C LEU A 21 -11.45 12.01 0.54
N GLY A 22 -10.24 11.44 0.60
CA GLY A 22 -9.12 12.01 1.36
C GLY A 22 -8.40 13.19 0.68
N ALA A 23 -8.64 13.44 -0.61
CA ALA A 23 -7.92 14.45 -1.39
C ALA A 23 -8.00 15.88 -0.81
N PRO A 24 -9.15 16.37 -0.27
CA PRO A 24 -9.24 17.71 0.31
C PRO A 24 -8.21 17.98 1.42
N ALA A 25 -7.84 16.95 2.21
CA ALA A 25 -6.85 17.08 3.28
C ALA A 25 -5.41 17.36 2.78
N LEU A 26 -5.15 17.24 1.47
CA LEU A 26 -3.87 17.65 0.87
C LEU A 26 -3.69 19.18 0.88
N PHE A 27 -4.80 19.92 0.89
CA PHE A 27 -4.84 21.37 0.77
C PHE A 27 -4.99 22.08 2.12
N THR A 28 -5.20 21.34 3.22
CA THR A 28 -5.23 21.94 4.55
C THR A 28 -3.83 22.40 4.95
N SER A 29 -3.62 23.72 4.97
CA SER A 29 -2.36 24.35 5.39
C SER A 29 -1.96 23.90 6.79
N SER A 30 -0.70 23.53 6.92
CA SER A 30 -0.12 23.10 8.18
C SER A 30 1.20 23.84 8.30
N TYR A 31 1.33 24.64 9.36
CA TYR A 31 2.55 25.40 9.63
C TYR A 31 3.73 24.42 9.65
N ILE A 32 4.69 24.63 8.75
CA ILE A 32 5.93 23.86 8.67
C ILE A 32 6.79 24.29 9.85
N ILE A 33 6.49 23.77 11.03
CA ILE A 33 7.48 23.73 12.10
C ILE A 33 8.41 22.58 11.70
N LEU A 34 9.72 22.86 11.57
CA LEU A 34 10.78 21.87 11.32
C LEU A 34 10.85 20.87 12.49
N ASN A 35 9.85 20.02 12.58
CA ASN A 35 9.75 18.94 13.53
C ASN A 35 9.83 17.64 12.72
N PRO A 36 10.74 16.71 13.04
CA PRO A 36 10.84 15.41 12.36
C PRO A 36 9.51 14.62 12.35
N TYR A 37 8.59 14.94 13.27
CA TYR A 37 7.22 14.39 13.26
C TYR A 37 6.34 14.87 12.08
N THR A 38 6.75 15.87 11.31
CA THR A 38 6.02 16.32 10.11
C THR A 38 6.07 15.29 8.97
N PHE A 39 7.13 14.49 8.90
CA PHE A 39 7.37 13.51 7.84
C PHE A 39 6.62 12.18 8.04
N LYS A 40 6.15 11.89 9.27
CA LYS A 40 5.40 10.67 9.61
C LYS A 40 3.88 10.89 9.62
N GLY A 41 3.12 9.80 9.70
CA GLY A 41 1.66 9.79 9.80
C GLY A 41 1.17 10.66 10.95
N GLY A 42 0.13 11.45 10.69
CA GLY A 42 -0.35 12.52 11.57
C GLY A 42 0.26 13.89 11.25
N GLY A 43 1.42 13.95 10.58
CA GLY A 43 1.99 15.16 10.00
C GLY A 43 1.50 15.43 8.56
N SER A 44 1.65 16.67 8.10
CA SER A 44 1.17 17.08 6.78
C SER A 44 1.98 16.56 5.61
N LEU A 45 3.31 16.55 5.73
CA LEU A 45 4.20 15.93 4.75
C LEU A 45 4.02 14.42 4.75
N GLY A 46 3.91 13.81 5.94
CA GLY A 46 3.56 12.40 6.08
C GLY A 46 2.28 12.06 5.33
N TYR A 47 1.20 12.82 5.52
CA TYR A 47 -0.06 12.62 4.78
C TYR A 47 0.14 12.66 3.26
N LYS A 48 0.89 13.65 2.74
CA LYS A 48 1.20 13.77 1.31
C LYS A 48 1.98 12.55 0.80
N PHE A 49 2.96 12.05 1.55
CA PHE A 49 3.69 10.84 1.18
C PHE A 49 2.80 9.60 1.18
N GLY A 50 1.94 9.43 2.18
CA GLY A 50 0.99 8.32 2.24
C GLY A 50 0.03 8.35 1.05
N TYR A 51 -0.50 9.52 0.72
CA TYR A 51 -1.42 9.73 -0.40
C TYR A 51 -0.75 9.46 -1.75
N ILE A 52 0.38 10.12 -2.04
CA ILE A 52 1.11 9.98 -3.31
C ILE A 52 1.63 8.55 -3.44
N GLY A 53 2.20 7.98 -2.37
CA GLY A 53 2.66 6.60 -2.34
C GLY A 53 1.54 5.61 -2.66
N SER A 54 0.37 5.79 -2.05
CA SER A 54 -0.82 4.96 -2.33
C SER A 54 -1.28 5.08 -3.77
N LEU A 55 -1.33 6.29 -4.36
CA LEU A 55 -1.67 6.48 -5.78
C LEU A 55 -0.67 5.78 -6.70
N ILE A 56 0.63 5.92 -6.43
CA ILE A 56 1.69 5.29 -7.23
C ILE A 56 1.57 3.76 -7.17
N LEU A 57 1.33 3.18 -5.99
CA LEU A 57 1.08 1.75 -5.85
C LEU A 57 -0.19 1.33 -6.59
N LEU A 58 -1.28 2.09 -6.46
CA LEU A 58 -2.54 1.80 -7.15
C LEU A 58 -2.35 1.79 -8.68
N ILE A 59 -1.59 2.75 -9.23
CA ILE A 59 -1.20 2.76 -10.65
C ILE A 59 -0.31 1.56 -10.97
N SER A 60 0.60 1.17 -10.08
CA SER A 60 1.44 -0.03 -10.28
C SER A 60 0.61 -1.32 -10.37
N MET A 61 -0.56 -1.38 -9.70
CA MET A 61 -1.51 -2.50 -9.79
C MET A 61 -2.03 -2.71 -11.22
N LEU A 62 -2.07 -1.66 -12.04
CA LEU A 62 -2.51 -1.75 -13.43
C LEU A 62 -1.66 -2.71 -14.27
N TYR A 63 -0.45 -3.04 -13.80
CA TYR A 63 0.36 -4.12 -14.37
C TYR A 63 -0.42 -5.45 -14.46
N SER A 64 -1.25 -5.76 -13.48
CA SER A 64 -2.02 -7.01 -13.41
C SER A 64 -3.01 -7.18 -14.56
N PHE A 65 -3.45 -6.08 -15.19
CA PHE A 65 -4.41 -6.10 -16.31
C PHE A 65 -3.75 -6.23 -17.69
N LYS A 66 -2.43 -6.46 -17.77
CA LYS A 66 -1.72 -6.58 -19.06
C LYS A 66 -1.96 -7.91 -19.75
N ILE A 67 -3.10 -7.99 -20.40
CA ILE A 67 -3.52 -9.20 -21.11
C ILE A 67 -2.86 -9.32 -22.50
N SER A 68 -2.30 -8.24 -23.09
CA SER A 68 -1.78 -8.32 -24.47
C SER A 68 -0.70 -7.29 -24.87
N SER A 69 0.15 -6.82 -23.94
CA SER A 69 1.20 -5.87 -24.35
C SER A 69 2.35 -6.58 -25.06
N LYS A 70 2.76 -6.08 -26.24
CA LYS A 70 3.98 -6.53 -26.95
C LYS A 70 5.25 -6.34 -26.09
N ASP A 71 5.28 -5.30 -25.25
CA ASP A 71 6.45 -4.90 -24.46
C ASP A 71 6.40 -5.35 -22.98
N LYS A 72 6.27 -6.66 -22.74
CA LYS A 72 6.18 -7.23 -21.37
C LYS A 72 7.29 -6.76 -20.43
N ARG A 73 8.52 -6.62 -20.93
CA ARG A 73 9.70 -6.19 -20.14
C ARG A 73 9.62 -4.72 -19.72
N LYS A 74 9.22 -3.81 -20.62
CA LYS A 74 9.06 -2.37 -20.27
C LYS A 74 8.02 -2.20 -19.18
N TRP A 75 6.90 -2.91 -19.34
CA TRP A 75 5.81 -2.88 -18.40
C TRP A 75 6.17 -3.47 -17.03
N LEU A 76 6.98 -4.53 -16.99
CA LEU A 76 7.53 -5.06 -15.74
C LEU A 76 8.45 -4.04 -15.07
N ASN A 77 9.34 -3.39 -15.83
CA ASN A 77 10.21 -2.35 -15.30
C ASN A 77 9.42 -1.18 -14.72
N LEU A 78 8.37 -0.72 -15.42
CA LEU A 78 7.49 0.33 -14.90
C LEU A 78 6.81 -0.09 -13.59
N HIS A 79 6.27 -1.31 -13.54
CA HIS A 79 5.67 -1.85 -12.32
C HIS A 79 6.65 -1.89 -11.16
N CYS A 80 7.88 -2.38 -11.38
CA CYS A 80 8.92 -2.39 -10.36
C CYS A 80 9.28 -0.99 -9.88
N ASN A 81 9.50 -0.04 -10.80
CA ASN A 81 9.90 1.32 -10.45
C ASN A 81 8.81 2.04 -9.66
N LEU A 82 7.55 1.98 -10.12
CA LEU A 82 6.41 2.55 -9.39
C LEU A 82 6.26 1.88 -8.03
N SER A 83 6.37 0.55 -7.95
CA SER A 83 6.23 -0.17 -6.67
C SER A 83 7.33 0.19 -5.68
N ILE A 84 8.57 0.37 -6.13
CA ILE A 84 9.68 0.82 -5.26
C ILE A 84 9.40 2.23 -4.74
N VAL A 85 9.11 3.19 -5.63
CA VAL A 85 8.86 4.58 -5.23
C VAL A 85 7.65 4.68 -4.31
N GLY A 86 6.53 4.04 -4.66
CA GLY A 86 5.32 4.04 -3.85
C GLY A 86 5.54 3.40 -2.47
N SER A 87 6.28 2.29 -2.41
CA SER A 87 6.61 1.63 -1.14
C SER A 87 7.48 2.52 -0.26
N LEU A 88 8.51 3.16 -0.81
CA LEU A 88 9.38 4.06 -0.03
C LEU A 88 8.58 5.24 0.56
N LEU A 89 7.67 5.84 -0.21
CA LEU A 89 6.81 6.90 0.29
C LEU A 89 5.87 6.42 1.41
N ILE A 90 5.31 5.22 1.29
CA ILE A 90 4.49 4.62 2.37
C ILE A 90 5.33 4.32 3.62
N LEU A 91 6.57 3.82 3.46
CA LEU A 91 7.45 3.57 4.60
C LEU A 91 7.81 4.86 5.33
N ILE A 92 8.14 5.92 4.61
CA ILE A 92 8.38 7.26 5.18
C ILE A 92 7.11 7.77 5.88
N HIS A 93 5.95 7.68 5.23
CA HIS A 93 4.66 8.01 5.83
C HIS A 93 4.42 7.26 7.13
N SER A 94 4.75 5.97 7.20
CA SER A 94 4.59 5.19 8.43
C SER A 94 5.57 5.57 9.54
N GLY A 95 6.58 6.40 9.25
CA GLY A 95 7.66 6.73 10.19
C GLY A 95 8.71 5.64 10.33
N PHE A 96 8.71 4.63 9.44
CA PHE A 96 9.67 3.52 9.46
C PHE A 96 11.07 3.98 8.97
N PRO A 97 12.18 3.47 9.56
CA PRO A 97 12.24 2.56 10.71
C PRO A 97 12.21 3.24 12.08
N PHE A 98 12.26 4.58 12.14
CA PHE A 98 12.66 5.29 13.36
C PHE A 98 11.52 5.61 14.35
N SER A 99 10.27 5.65 13.90
CA SER A 99 9.13 6.14 14.70
C SER A 99 7.81 5.44 14.38
N PHE A 100 7.89 4.22 13.82
CA PHE A 100 6.72 3.45 13.42
C PHE A 100 5.92 2.96 14.63
N THR A 101 4.83 3.67 14.94
CA THR A 101 3.99 3.43 16.13
C THR A 101 3.36 2.04 16.15
N PHE A 102 3.03 1.50 14.98
CA PHE A 102 2.39 0.19 14.86
C PHE A 102 3.38 -0.94 14.54
N PHE A 103 4.60 -0.86 15.08
CA PHE A 103 5.62 -1.89 14.90
C PHE A 103 5.11 -3.27 15.32
N ASN A 104 4.42 -3.37 16.46
CA ASN A 104 3.66 -4.56 16.84
C ASN A 104 2.16 -4.35 16.58
N PRO A 105 1.63 -4.60 15.37
CA PRO A 105 0.25 -4.28 15.03
C PRO A 105 -0.77 -5.03 15.88
N PHE A 106 -0.43 -6.23 16.37
CA PHE A 106 -1.34 -7.09 17.12
C PHE A 106 -1.68 -6.56 18.52
N GLU A 107 -0.78 -5.79 19.15
CA GLU A 107 -1.06 -5.12 20.43
C GLU A 107 -2.15 -4.04 20.31
N HIS A 108 -2.37 -3.55 19.09
CA HIS A 108 -3.35 -2.51 18.78
C HIS A 108 -4.62 -3.07 18.13
N ILE A 109 -4.78 -4.39 18.09
CA ILE A 109 -6.01 -5.05 17.63
C ILE A 109 -6.80 -5.52 18.86
N LYS A 110 -7.95 -4.90 19.09
CA LYS A 110 -8.86 -5.22 20.20
C LYS A 110 -10.19 -5.69 19.63
N LEU A 111 -10.34 -7.00 19.52
CA LEU A 111 -11.60 -7.63 19.10
C LEU A 111 -12.71 -7.28 20.10
N GLY A 112 -13.86 -6.82 19.60
CA GLY A 112 -15.02 -6.43 20.43
C GLY A 112 -15.25 -4.91 20.56
N LEU A 113 -14.32 -4.07 20.09
CA LEU A 113 -14.48 -2.60 20.07
C LEU A 113 -14.87 -2.03 18.69
N GLY A 114 -15.51 -2.84 17.84
CA GLY A 114 -15.89 -2.44 16.49
C GLY A 114 -14.69 -1.99 15.63
N PHE A 115 -14.88 -0.96 14.80
CA PHE A 115 -13.84 -0.43 13.90
C PHE A 115 -12.66 0.23 14.63
N GLU A 116 -12.89 0.82 15.80
CA GLU A 116 -11.83 1.42 16.63
C GLU A 116 -10.85 0.36 17.14
N GLY A 117 -11.35 -0.85 17.41
CA GLY A 117 -10.54 -2.01 17.76
C GLY A 117 -9.62 -2.51 16.64
N LEU A 118 -9.77 -2.01 15.40
CA LEU A 118 -8.99 -2.45 14.24
C LEU A 118 -7.87 -1.48 13.86
N VAL A 119 -7.57 -0.48 14.69
CA VAL A 119 -6.50 0.50 14.42
C VAL A 119 -5.14 -0.17 14.15
N GLY A 120 -4.82 -1.28 14.82
CA GLY A 120 -3.60 -2.06 14.55
C GLY A 120 -3.47 -2.61 13.13
N VAL A 121 -4.57 -2.78 12.39
CA VAL A 121 -4.55 -3.21 10.98
C VAL A 121 -3.81 -2.21 10.09
N GLN A 122 -3.76 -0.93 10.49
CA GLN A 122 -2.97 0.09 9.80
C GLN A 122 -1.48 -0.27 9.76
N GLY A 123 -0.95 -0.87 10.84
CA GLY A 123 0.44 -1.31 10.90
C GLY A 123 0.75 -2.51 10.00
N LEU A 124 -0.25 -3.38 9.76
CA LEU A 124 -0.07 -4.52 8.86
C LEU A 124 0.23 -4.06 7.42
N ALA A 125 -0.34 -2.95 6.96
CA ALA A 125 -0.08 -2.42 5.62
C ALA A 125 1.40 -2.07 5.41
N THR A 126 2.07 -1.51 6.42
CA THR A 126 3.52 -1.23 6.40
C THR A 126 4.33 -2.53 6.32
N TRP A 127 4.00 -3.54 7.13
CA TRP A 127 4.68 -4.83 7.08
C TRP A 127 4.49 -5.54 5.74
N PHE A 128 3.27 -5.57 5.21
CA PHE A 128 3.02 -6.09 3.88
C PHE A 128 3.77 -5.30 2.80
N THR A 129 3.91 -3.99 2.93
CA THR A 129 4.70 -3.16 2.01
C THR A 129 6.16 -3.64 1.98
N ILE A 130 6.77 -3.88 3.15
CA ILE A 130 8.14 -4.40 3.25
C ILE A 130 8.24 -5.79 2.58
N PHE A 131 7.36 -6.71 2.93
CA PHE A 131 7.40 -8.08 2.38
C PHE A 131 7.16 -8.11 0.87
N VAL A 132 6.21 -7.32 0.36
CA VAL A 132 5.92 -7.20 -1.07
C VAL A 132 7.10 -6.59 -1.81
N LEU A 133 7.72 -5.55 -1.26
CA LEU A 133 8.89 -4.89 -1.86
C LEU A 133 10.06 -5.88 -2.00
N ILE A 134 10.43 -6.57 -0.91
CA ILE A 134 11.50 -7.57 -0.91
C ILE A 134 11.17 -8.70 -1.90
N SER A 135 9.94 -9.23 -1.83
CA SER A 135 9.47 -10.27 -2.74
C SER A 135 9.53 -9.83 -4.20
N GLY A 136 9.17 -8.59 -4.52
CA GLY A 136 9.19 -8.04 -5.87
C GLY A 136 10.60 -7.90 -6.45
N ILE A 137 11.56 -7.47 -5.62
CA ILE A 137 12.98 -7.42 -5.99
C ILE A 137 13.49 -8.82 -6.33
N PHE A 138 13.18 -9.81 -5.50
CA PHE A 138 13.54 -11.20 -5.75
C PHE A 138 12.90 -11.74 -7.04
N GLY A 139 11.62 -11.44 -7.28
CA GLY A 139 10.92 -11.80 -8.51
C GLY A 139 11.55 -11.25 -9.78
N LYS A 140 12.00 -10.00 -9.74
CA LYS A 140 12.69 -9.37 -10.86
C LYS A 140 13.98 -10.11 -11.21
N TYR A 141 14.70 -10.63 -10.21
CA TYR A 141 15.88 -11.45 -10.41
C TYR A 141 15.57 -12.83 -11.02
N LEU A 142 14.42 -13.43 -10.67
CA LEU A 142 13.97 -14.71 -11.23
C LEU A 142 13.41 -14.59 -12.66
N TYR A 143 12.87 -13.42 -13.01
CA TYR A 143 12.17 -13.22 -14.28
C TYR A 143 13.07 -13.50 -15.50
N GLY A 144 12.59 -14.36 -16.40
CA GLY A 144 13.29 -14.72 -17.64
C GLY A 144 14.33 -15.84 -17.52
N LYS A 145 14.53 -16.41 -16.32
CA LYS A 145 15.44 -17.55 -16.12
C LYS A 145 14.70 -18.88 -16.31
N PHE A 146 14.90 -19.53 -17.45
CA PHE A 146 14.20 -20.76 -17.83
C PHE A 146 14.31 -21.89 -16.80
N PHE A 147 15.51 -22.11 -16.23
CA PHE A 147 15.77 -23.15 -15.23
C PHE A 147 15.02 -22.96 -13.90
N LEU A 148 14.52 -21.75 -13.62
CA LEU A 148 13.82 -21.42 -12.38
C LEU A 148 12.30 -21.31 -12.57
N SER A 149 11.76 -21.80 -13.70
CA SER A 149 10.34 -21.61 -14.06
C SER A 149 9.35 -22.17 -13.02
N LYS A 150 9.64 -23.31 -12.39
CA LYS A 150 8.78 -23.88 -11.32
C LYS A 150 8.81 -23.02 -10.06
N ILE A 151 10.00 -22.57 -9.66
CA ILE A 151 10.18 -21.67 -8.50
C ILE A 151 9.50 -20.33 -8.78
N PHE A 152 9.61 -19.81 -9.99
CA PHE A 152 8.96 -18.58 -10.41
C PHE A 152 7.43 -18.64 -10.30
N LYS A 153 6.80 -19.77 -10.65
CA LYS A 153 5.34 -19.94 -10.48
C LYS A 153 4.92 -19.86 -9.01
N VAL A 154 5.60 -20.61 -8.13
CA VAL A 154 5.34 -20.58 -6.68
C VAL A 154 5.59 -19.20 -6.09
N TRP A 155 6.70 -18.57 -6.47
CA TRP A 155 7.02 -17.20 -6.08
C TRP A 155 5.94 -16.21 -6.54
N LEU A 156 5.45 -16.34 -7.78
CA LEU A 156 4.43 -15.45 -8.33
C LEU A 156 3.13 -15.55 -7.53
N ASP A 157 2.68 -16.76 -7.20
CA ASP A 157 1.46 -16.96 -6.40
C ASP A 157 1.63 -16.38 -4.98
N PHE A 158 2.79 -16.60 -4.35
CA PHE A 158 3.12 -16.01 -3.06
C PHE A 158 3.14 -14.48 -3.12
N HIS A 159 3.82 -13.89 -4.11
CA HIS A 159 3.94 -12.45 -4.28
C HIS A 159 2.57 -11.79 -4.53
N VAL A 160 1.73 -12.42 -5.36
CA VAL A 160 0.35 -11.96 -5.62
C VAL A 160 -0.49 -12.03 -4.35
N THR A 161 -0.34 -13.08 -3.54
CA THR A 161 -1.04 -13.21 -2.25
C THR A 161 -0.64 -12.11 -1.27
N LEU A 162 0.66 -11.87 -1.11
CA LEU A 162 1.17 -10.76 -0.28
C LEU A 162 0.66 -9.41 -0.78
N THR A 163 0.65 -9.20 -2.10
CA THR A 163 0.16 -7.97 -2.72
C THR A 163 -1.34 -7.78 -2.47
N GLY A 164 -2.13 -8.86 -2.52
CA GLY A 164 -3.53 -8.83 -2.12
C GLY A 164 -3.70 -8.41 -0.66
N GLY A 165 -2.89 -8.98 0.25
CA GLY A 165 -2.85 -8.59 1.66
C GLY A 165 -2.51 -7.11 1.85
N LEU A 166 -1.53 -6.58 1.12
CA LEU A 166 -1.18 -5.17 1.12
C LEU A 166 -2.37 -4.28 0.74
N TYR A 167 -3.06 -4.57 -0.35
CA TYR A 167 -4.18 -3.73 -0.79
C TYR A 167 -5.39 -3.84 0.14
N VAL A 168 -5.69 -5.02 0.70
CA VAL A 168 -6.76 -5.19 1.68
C VAL A 168 -6.46 -4.40 2.95
N THR A 169 -5.26 -4.57 3.52
CA THR A 169 -4.85 -3.83 4.73
C THR A 169 -4.73 -2.32 4.47
N GLY A 170 -4.28 -1.91 3.29
CA GLY A 170 -4.28 -0.51 2.84
C GLY A 170 -5.68 0.07 2.72
N LEU A 171 -6.66 -0.69 2.21
CA LEU A 171 -8.06 -0.29 2.17
C LEU A 171 -8.61 -0.09 3.60
N PHE A 172 -8.35 -1.02 4.52
CA PHE A 172 -8.73 -0.84 5.93
C PHE A 172 -8.06 0.41 6.54
N HIS A 173 -6.78 0.65 6.24
CA HIS A 173 -6.09 1.85 6.68
C HIS A 173 -6.79 3.12 6.17
N LEU A 174 -7.20 3.17 4.90
CA LEU A 174 -7.94 4.30 4.33
C LEU A 174 -9.33 4.46 4.97
N ILE A 175 -10.08 3.37 5.13
CA ILE A 175 -11.39 3.37 5.80
C ILE A 175 -11.23 3.96 7.20
N ILE A 176 -10.31 3.44 8.01
CA ILE A 176 -10.10 3.91 9.38
C ILE A 176 -9.66 5.38 9.38
N SER A 177 -8.75 5.77 8.49
CA SER A 177 -8.22 7.14 8.43
C SER A 177 -9.25 8.17 7.97
N VAL A 178 -10.17 7.79 7.08
CA VAL A 178 -11.26 8.67 6.60
C VAL A 178 -12.40 8.67 7.61
N PHE A 179 -12.89 7.50 8.04
CA PHE A 179 -14.04 7.40 8.93
C PHE A 179 -13.73 7.92 10.35
N LEU A 180 -12.69 7.44 11.04
CA LEU A 180 -12.43 7.88 12.42
C LEU A 180 -12.14 9.37 12.52
N LYS A 181 -11.55 9.96 11.48
CA LYS A 181 -11.27 11.40 11.43
C LYS A 181 -12.54 12.24 11.19
N HIS A 182 -13.58 11.67 10.59
CA HIS A 182 -14.85 12.38 10.34
C HIS A 182 -15.90 12.10 11.44
N THR A 183 -15.90 10.92 12.07
CA THR A 183 -16.82 10.60 13.17
C THR A 183 -16.45 11.26 14.49
N SER A 184 -15.17 11.62 14.70
CA SER A 184 -14.74 12.39 15.88
C SER A 184 -15.05 13.90 15.80
N ALA A 185 -15.62 14.36 14.67
CA ALA A 185 -16.01 15.75 14.44
C ALA A 185 -17.53 16.00 14.55
N ILE A 186 -18.31 14.98 14.94
CA ILE A 186 -19.76 15.01 15.21
C ILE A 186 -19.96 14.67 16.69
#